data_AF-A0A6N7CCZ3-F1
#
_entry.id   AF-A0A6N7CCZ3-F1
#
_cell.length_a   1.000
_cell.length_b   1.000
_cell.length_c   1.000
_cell.angle_alpha   90.00
_cell.angle_beta   90.00
_cell.angle_gamma   90.00
#
_symmetry.space_group_name_H-M   'P 1'
#
loop_
_entity.id
_entity.type
_entity.pdbx_description
1 polymer ?
#
loop_
_entity_poly.entity_id
_entity_poly.type
_entity_poly.pdbx_seq_one_letter_code
_entity_poly.pdbx_strand_id
1 'polypeptide(L)'
;MPNFETPEPISVTLGLGVGNVRITASDRTDTVVDVHPSDDSDESDVQAAQQVRVDYADGILQVTGPKARAFDFSRKTRSVNVSIELPSGSRVSGSLHVGNLSGTGRLGDCTFKTSAGNVRLERTGSLRVNTAAGDVSADGVAGNAEIHTGSGKIRIGETAGSVVVKNSNGDTTIAAVTGDVRVRSANGAIFVDRAGASVEAKTANGNIRIAEVAHGSVEVGTGMGDLEIGIAEGTAARLDVKSKFGRVHNALDDVTRPAASDRTAEVRAHTSFGGITIRRS
;
A
#
# COMPACT_ATOMS: atom_id res chain seq x y z
N MET A 1 -8.76 -10.85 28.96
CA MET A 1 -8.36 -11.37 27.64
C MET A 1 -9.33 -12.45 27.22
N PRO A 2 -10.34 -12.15 26.40
CA PRO A 2 -11.14 -13.18 25.74
C PRO A 2 -10.26 -14.07 24.84
N ASN A 3 -10.49 -15.38 24.93
CA ASN A 3 -9.85 -16.39 24.09
C ASN A 3 -10.93 -17.23 23.41
N PHE A 4 -10.76 -17.51 22.12
CA PHE A 4 -11.70 -18.26 21.31
C PHE A 4 -10.98 -19.39 20.57
N GLU A 5 -11.55 -20.59 20.54
CA GLU A 5 -11.02 -21.67 19.70
C GLU A 5 -11.31 -21.38 18.23
N THR A 6 -10.25 -21.27 17.42
CA THR A 6 -10.30 -20.89 16.01
C THR A 6 -9.28 -21.72 15.22
N PRO A 7 -9.53 -23.03 15.02
CA PRO A 7 -8.61 -23.90 14.29
C PRO A 7 -8.50 -23.55 12.79
N GLU A 8 -9.46 -22.78 12.28
CA GLU A 8 -9.49 -22.28 10.91
C GLU A 8 -9.35 -20.74 10.86
N PRO A 9 -8.86 -20.16 9.75
CA PRO A 9 -8.76 -18.72 9.58
C PRO A 9 -10.11 -18.01 9.72
N ILE A 10 -10.13 -16.92 10.48
CA ILE A 10 -11.36 -16.16 10.79
C ILE A 10 -11.47 -14.86 10.00
N SER A 11 -12.60 -14.17 10.14
CA SER A 11 -12.79 -12.81 9.65
C SER A 11 -12.83 -11.82 10.82
N VAL A 12 -11.93 -10.84 10.83
CA VAL A 12 -11.88 -9.80 11.86
C VAL A 12 -12.50 -8.52 11.33
N THR A 13 -13.43 -7.94 12.08
CA THR A 13 -14.00 -6.61 11.83
C THR A 13 -13.65 -5.66 12.97
N LEU A 14 -12.97 -4.57 12.65
CA LEU A 14 -12.54 -3.56 13.63
C LEU A 14 -13.27 -2.24 13.38
N GLY A 15 -13.84 -1.67 14.42
CA GLY A 15 -14.46 -0.34 14.39
C GLY A 15 -14.04 0.47 15.60
N LEU A 16 -13.05 1.34 15.45
CA LEU A 16 -12.48 2.13 16.55
C LEU A 16 -12.47 3.61 16.21
N GLY A 17 -12.65 4.47 17.21
CA GLY A 17 -12.43 5.90 17.07
C GLY A 17 -10.95 6.21 17.00
N VAL A 18 -10.29 6.20 18.16
CA VAL A 18 -8.85 6.47 18.30
C VAL A 18 -8.16 5.24 18.87
N GLY A 19 -7.05 4.79 18.29
CA GLY A 19 -6.28 3.70 18.88
C GLY A 19 -5.24 3.05 17.99
N ASN A 20 -4.39 2.21 18.59
CA ASN A 20 -3.43 1.40 17.87
C ASN A 20 -3.91 -0.05 17.81
N VAL A 21 -3.86 -0.65 16.62
CA VAL A 21 -4.19 -2.05 16.42
C VAL A 21 -2.93 -2.81 16.02
N ARG A 22 -2.65 -3.90 16.73
CA ARG A 22 -1.63 -4.87 16.37
C ARG A 22 -2.30 -6.21 16.11
N ILE A 23 -2.02 -6.79 14.95
CA ILE A 23 -2.51 -8.10 14.55
C ILE A 23 -1.31 -9.00 14.32
N THR A 24 -1.26 -10.12 15.02
CA THR A 24 -0.21 -11.13 14.85
C THR A 24 -0.84 -12.40 14.29
N ALA A 25 -0.48 -12.74 13.06
CA ALA A 25 -0.93 -13.95 12.39
C ALA A 25 0.12 -15.06 12.48
N SER A 26 -0.24 -16.19 13.07
CA SER A 26 0.65 -17.35 13.23
C SER A 26 -0.11 -18.66 13.08
N ASP A 27 0.58 -19.79 13.06
CA ASP A 27 -0.03 -21.13 12.92
C ASP A 27 -0.71 -21.62 14.22
N ARG A 28 -1.26 -20.68 14.99
CA ARG A 28 -2.07 -20.93 16.17
C ARG A 28 -3.48 -21.37 15.79
N THR A 29 -4.16 -22.03 16.72
CA THR A 29 -5.53 -22.55 16.55
C THR A 29 -6.53 -21.86 17.48
N ASP A 30 -6.14 -20.73 18.04
CA ASP A 30 -6.93 -19.92 18.94
C ASP A 30 -6.80 -18.43 18.57
N THR A 31 -7.74 -17.64 19.03
CA THR A 31 -7.73 -16.19 18.85
C THR A 31 -7.82 -15.51 20.19
N VAL A 32 -6.77 -14.74 20.49
CA VAL A 32 -6.66 -13.96 21.72
C VAL A 32 -6.82 -12.50 21.37
N VAL A 33 -7.75 -11.83 22.03
CA VAL A 33 -7.90 -10.38 21.93
C VAL A 33 -7.58 -9.77 23.26
N ASP A 34 -6.73 -8.77 23.22
CA ASP A 34 -6.33 -8.00 24.37
C ASP A 34 -6.54 -6.51 24.11
N VAL A 35 -7.16 -5.85 25.08
CA VAL A 35 -7.60 -4.46 24.96
C VAL A 35 -7.17 -3.72 26.20
N HIS A 36 -6.35 -2.70 25.99
CA HIS A 36 -5.84 -1.84 27.03
C HIS A 36 -6.05 -0.36 26.67
N PRO A 37 -6.19 0.54 27.65
CA PRO A 37 -6.07 1.96 27.38
C PRO A 37 -4.69 2.26 26.79
N SER A 38 -4.58 3.33 25.99
CA SER A 38 -3.25 3.76 25.54
C SER A 38 -2.43 4.39 26.66
N ASP A 39 -3.08 5.06 27.62
CA ASP A 39 -2.49 5.56 28.85
C ASP A 39 -3.39 5.17 30.06
N ASP A 40 -2.89 4.31 30.94
CA ASP A 40 -3.62 3.89 32.16
C ASP A 40 -3.87 5.03 33.16
N SER A 41 -3.13 6.14 33.05
CA SER A 41 -3.32 7.32 33.89
C SER A 41 -4.35 8.31 33.34
N ASP A 42 -4.77 8.16 32.07
CA ASP A 42 -5.82 8.96 31.46
C ASP A 42 -7.18 8.27 31.63
N GLU A 43 -8.03 8.82 32.51
CA GLU A 43 -9.38 8.30 32.74
C GLU A 43 -10.23 8.16 31.47
N SER A 44 -10.00 9.00 30.46
CA SER A 44 -10.72 8.93 29.20
C SER A 44 -10.28 7.76 28.32
N ASP A 45 -9.01 7.38 28.36
CA ASP A 45 -8.48 6.18 27.71
C ASP A 45 -8.96 4.92 28.45
N VAL A 46 -8.93 4.92 29.79
CA VAL A 46 -9.45 3.81 30.61
C VAL A 46 -10.94 3.58 30.33
N GLN A 47 -11.75 4.64 30.31
CA GLN A 47 -13.18 4.55 29.96
C GLN A 47 -13.38 4.08 28.51
N ALA A 48 -12.54 4.52 27.58
CA ALA A 48 -12.64 4.09 26.19
C ALA A 48 -12.35 2.59 26.04
N ALA A 49 -11.32 2.08 26.71
CA ALA A 49 -10.97 0.66 26.72
C ALA A 49 -12.09 -0.21 27.33
N GLN A 50 -12.69 0.23 28.45
CA GLN A 50 -13.83 -0.45 29.07
C GLN A 50 -15.09 -0.50 28.18
N GLN A 51 -15.23 0.45 27.24
CA GLN A 51 -16.35 0.50 26.31
C GLN A 51 -16.12 -0.34 25.05
N VAL A 52 -14.90 -0.87 24.84
CA VAL A 52 -14.63 -1.78 23.72
C VAL A 52 -15.36 -3.09 23.96
N ARG A 53 -16.14 -3.50 22.96
CA ARG A 53 -16.81 -4.80 22.90
C ARG A 53 -16.06 -5.71 21.96
N VAL A 54 -15.86 -6.94 22.41
CA VAL A 54 -15.24 -8.02 21.65
C VAL A 54 -16.23 -9.16 21.61
N ASP A 55 -16.78 -9.41 20.42
CA ASP A 55 -17.76 -10.46 20.18
C ASP A 55 -17.20 -11.42 19.13
N TYR A 56 -17.40 -12.72 19.32
CA TYR A 56 -17.02 -13.75 18.35
C TYR A 56 -18.20 -14.69 18.11
N ALA A 57 -18.62 -14.80 16.86
CA ALA A 57 -19.68 -15.70 16.43
C ALA A 57 -19.46 -16.09 14.97
N ASP A 58 -19.74 -17.35 14.63
CA ASP A 58 -19.75 -17.86 13.25
C ASP A 58 -18.46 -17.56 12.45
N GLY A 59 -17.28 -17.64 13.09
CA GLY A 59 -16.00 -17.37 12.45
C GLY A 59 -15.69 -15.89 12.25
N ILE A 60 -16.49 -14.99 12.82
CA ILE A 60 -16.33 -13.55 12.73
C ILE A 60 -16.01 -12.98 14.12
N LEU A 61 -14.83 -12.37 14.24
CA LEU A 61 -14.44 -11.59 15.40
C LEU A 61 -14.76 -10.12 15.16
N GLN A 62 -15.62 -9.55 15.98
CA GLN A 62 -15.99 -8.14 15.94
C GLN A 62 -15.42 -7.39 17.14
N VAL A 63 -14.58 -6.39 16.89
CA VAL A 63 -14.05 -5.48 17.90
C VAL A 63 -14.60 -4.08 17.65
N THR A 64 -15.48 -3.62 18.52
CA THR A 64 -16.16 -2.32 18.39
C THR A 64 -15.86 -1.44 19.60
N GLY A 65 -15.23 -0.29 19.37
CA GLY A 65 -14.91 0.70 20.39
C GLY A 65 -15.75 1.96 20.27
N PRO A 66 -15.56 2.92 21.19
CA PRO A 66 -16.25 4.19 21.13
C PRO A 66 -15.88 4.94 19.85
N LYS A 67 -16.90 5.45 19.15
CA LYS A 67 -16.70 6.28 17.96
C LYS A 67 -16.14 7.64 18.35
N ALA A 68 -15.27 8.19 17.50
CA ALA A 68 -14.86 9.58 17.60
C ALA A 68 -16.11 10.49 17.49
N ARG A 69 -16.27 11.41 18.45
CA ARG A 69 -17.38 12.36 18.45
C ARG A 69 -17.00 13.56 17.58
N ALA A 70 -17.83 13.89 16.60
CA ALA A 70 -17.67 15.12 15.83
C ALA A 70 -17.80 16.34 16.77
N PHE A 71 -16.92 17.33 16.60
CA PHE A 71 -16.86 18.57 17.41
C PHE A 71 -16.48 18.41 18.89
N ASP A 72 -15.77 17.34 19.25
CA ASP A 72 -15.17 17.24 20.57
C ASP A 72 -13.85 18.03 20.65
N PHE A 73 -13.90 19.22 21.24
CA PHE A 73 -12.74 20.07 21.53
C PHE A 73 -12.08 19.76 22.89
N SER A 74 -12.51 18.69 23.56
CA SER A 74 -11.89 18.25 24.80
C SER A 74 -10.47 17.72 24.55
N ARG A 75 -9.58 17.86 25.55
CA ARG A 75 -8.21 17.28 25.51
C ARG A 75 -8.16 15.76 25.68
N LYS A 76 -9.33 15.09 25.77
CA LYS A 76 -9.46 13.66 26.03
C LYS A 76 -9.14 12.84 24.79
N THR A 77 -8.06 12.06 24.84
CA THR A 77 -7.53 11.24 23.76
C THR A 77 -8.44 10.06 23.41
N ARG A 78 -9.00 9.39 24.43
CA ARG A 78 -9.85 8.19 24.29
C ARG A 78 -9.22 7.12 23.40
N SER A 79 -7.91 6.96 23.52
CA SER A 79 -7.10 6.08 22.71
C SER A 79 -7.06 4.69 23.35
N VAL A 80 -7.18 3.67 22.51
CA VAL A 80 -7.11 2.26 22.93
C VAL A 80 -6.03 1.51 22.18
N ASN A 81 -5.35 0.59 22.86
CA ASN A 81 -4.45 -0.38 22.25
C ASN A 81 -5.18 -1.71 22.17
N VAL A 82 -5.29 -2.25 20.95
CA VAL A 82 -5.90 -3.55 20.69
C VAL A 82 -4.86 -4.47 20.07
N SER A 83 -4.53 -5.56 20.76
CA SER A 83 -3.74 -6.66 20.20
C SER A 83 -4.63 -7.85 19.90
N ILE A 84 -4.52 -8.38 18.69
CA ILE A 84 -5.25 -9.55 18.22
C ILE A 84 -4.22 -10.55 17.72
N GLU A 85 -4.18 -11.71 18.36
CA GLU A 85 -3.39 -12.82 17.88
C GLU A 85 -4.33 -13.87 17.30
N LEU A 86 -4.13 -14.25 16.04
CA LEU A 86 -5.07 -15.08 15.29
C LEU A 86 -4.37 -16.05 14.31
N PRO A 87 -5.09 -17.06 13.77
CA PRO A 87 -4.54 -17.99 12.80
C PRO A 87 -4.10 -17.31 11.48
N SER A 88 -2.97 -17.75 10.92
CA SER A 88 -2.49 -17.38 9.59
C SER A 88 -3.59 -17.48 8.53
N GLY A 89 -3.68 -16.48 7.65
CA GLY A 89 -4.67 -16.43 6.58
C GLY A 89 -6.01 -15.77 6.97
N SER A 90 -6.17 -15.34 8.23
CA SER A 90 -7.38 -14.64 8.65
C SER A 90 -7.55 -13.32 7.91
N ARG A 91 -8.79 -12.99 7.56
CA ARG A 91 -9.15 -11.76 6.85
C ARG A 91 -9.36 -10.64 7.85
N VAL A 92 -8.99 -9.41 7.48
CA VAL A 92 -9.14 -8.25 8.36
C VAL A 92 -9.82 -7.10 7.63
N SER A 93 -10.90 -6.60 8.20
CA SER A 93 -11.57 -5.37 7.77
C SER A 93 -11.57 -4.38 8.92
N GLY A 94 -10.87 -3.25 8.78
CA GLY A 94 -10.76 -2.25 9.84
C GLY A 94 -11.19 -0.86 9.41
N SER A 95 -11.94 -0.20 10.28
CA SER A 95 -12.28 1.22 10.20
C SER A 95 -11.83 1.92 11.47
N LEU A 96 -10.83 2.79 11.34
CA LEU A 96 -10.36 3.68 12.40
C LEU A 96 -10.63 5.13 12.03
N HIS A 97 -10.79 6.02 13.01
CA HIS A 97 -10.75 7.45 12.72
C HIS A 97 -9.30 7.95 12.77
N VAL A 98 -8.61 7.71 13.90
CA VAL A 98 -7.19 8.03 14.08
C VAL A 98 -6.48 6.84 14.71
N GLY A 99 -5.42 6.34 14.11
CA GLY A 99 -4.78 5.16 14.65
C GLY A 99 -3.78 4.47 13.74
N ASN A 100 -2.77 3.86 14.34
CA ASN A 100 -1.83 3.01 13.61
C ASN A 100 -2.35 1.58 13.55
N LEU A 101 -2.13 0.92 12.42
CA LEU A 101 -2.37 -0.50 12.25
C LEU A 101 -1.06 -1.20 11.90
N SER A 102 -0.75 -2.27 12.62
CA SER A 102 0.38 -3.15 12.35
C SER A 102 -0.10 -4.59 12.24
N GLY A 103 0.31 -5.27 11.17
CA GLY A 103 0.04 -6.68 10.93
C GLY A 103 1.33 -7.44 10.70
N THR A 104 1.63 -8.41 11.55
CA THR A 104 2.78 -9.31 11.41
C THR A 104 2.31 -10.73 11.04
N GLY A 105 3.17 -11.45 10.34
CA GLY A 105 2.84 -12.77 9.79
C GLY A 105 1.98 -12.70 8.52
N ARG A 106 1.40 -13.85 8.14
CA ARG A 106 0.62 -13.99 6.90
C ARG A 106 -0.85 -13.76 7.17
N LEU A 107 -1.33 -12.57 6.86
CA LEU A 107 -2.75 -12.26 6.84
C LEU A 107 -3.40 -12.69 5.52
N GLY A 108 -4.71 -12.91 5.56
CA GLY A 108 -5.55 -13.05 4.38
C GLY A 108 -5.83 -11.70 3.72
N ASP A 109 -7.01 -11.56 3.12
CA ASP A 109 -7.44 -10.28 2.53
C ASP A 109 -7.60 -9.21 3.61
N CYS A 110 -7.11 -8.00 3.33
CA CYS A 110 -7.07 -6.88 4.25
C CYS A 110 -7.73 -5.65 3.63
N THR A 111 -8.73 -5.08 4.32
CA THR A 111 -9.37 -3.82 3.95
C THR A 111 -9.29 -2.85 5.11
N PHE A 112 -8.68 -1.68 4.90
CA PHE A 112 -8.51 -0.66 5.92
C PHE A 112 -9.00 0.71 5.48
N LYS A 113 -9.69 1.39 6.39
CA LYS A 113 -10.10 2.78 6.26
C LYS A 113 -9.65 3.53 7.51
N THR A 114 -8.86 4.57 7.34
CA THR A 114 -8.48 5.48 8.43
C THR A 114 -8.49 6.93 7.98
N SER A 115 -8.73 7.89 8.88
CA SER A 115 -8.55 9.31 8.53
C SER A 115 -7.10 9.71 8.74
N ALA A 116 -6.49 9.27 9.84
CA ALA A 116 -5.09 9.52 10.12
C ALA A 116 -4.40 8.30 10.77
N GLY A 117 -3.18 7.99 10.35
CA GLY A 117 -2.31 7.00 10.97
C GLY A 117 -1.66 6.04 9.99
N ASN A 118 -0.63 5.35 10.46
CA ASN A 118 0.20 4.52 9.61
C ASN A 118 -0.36 3.09 9.52
N VAL A 119 -0.27 2.49 8.34
CA VAL A 119 -0.62 1.08 8.12
C VAL A 119 0.65 0.34 7.74
N ARG A 120 1.03 -0.68 8.51
CA ARG A 120 2.19 -1.54 8.22
C ARG A 120 1.77 -3.00 8.22
N LEU A 121 2.03 -3.71 7.14
CA LEU A 121 1.73 -5.13 7.00
C LEU A 121 2.97 -5.86 6.49
N GLU A 122 3.31 -6.98 7.10
CA GLU A 122 4.37 -7.84 6.56
C GLU A 122 3.85 -8.58 5.32
N ARG A 123 2.85 -9.46 5.47
CA ARG A 123 2.30 -10.23 4.36
C ARG A 123 0.79 -10.26 4.41
N THR A 124 0.16 -10.04 3.25
CA THR A 124 -1.31 -10.06 3.11
C THR A 124 -1.73 -10.71 1.79
N GLY A 125 -3.00 -11.13 1.72
CA GLY A 125 -3.68 -11.53 0.48
C GLY A 125 -3.92 -10.32 -0.42
N SER A 126 -5.17 -10.03 -0.73
CA SER A 126 -5.53 -8.76 -1.39
C SER A 126 -5.56 -7.62 -0.39
N LEU A 127 -5.00 -6.47 -0.76
CA LEU A 127 -4.91 -5.30 0.10
C LEU A 127 -5.73 -4.15 -0.46
N ARG A 128 -6.63 -3.57 0.35
CA ARG A 128 -7.32 -2.32 0.06
C ARG A 128 -7.15 -1.34 1.21
N VAL A 129 -6.51 -0.20 0.98
CA VAL A 129 -6.28 0.82 2.01
C VAL A 129 -6.81 2.17 1.53
N ASN A 130 -7.61 2.84 2.36
CA ASN A 130 -7.99 4.23 2.17
C ASN A 130 -7.59 5.02 3.41
N THR A 131 -6.67 5.98 3.26
CA THR A 131 -6.25 6.88 4.35
C THR A 131 -6.24 8.32 3.88
N ALA A 132 -6.55 9.29 4.75
CA ALA A 132 -6.38 10.70 4.39
C ALA A 132 -4.95 11.19 4.68
N ALA A 133 -4.35 10.73 5.79
CA ALA A 133 -2.97 11.04 6.16
C ALA A 133 -2.28 9.87 6.87
N GLY A 134 -1.09 9.48 6.43
CA GLY A 134 -0.28 8.45 7.06
C GLY A 134 0.49 7.61 6.05
N ASP A 135 1.59 7.02 6.52
CA ASP A 135 2.40 6.13 5.70
C ASP A 135 1.75 4.76 5.58
N VAL A 136 1.85 4.15 4.40
CA VAL A 136 1.36 2.79 4.14
C VAL A 136 2.54 1.93 3.69
N SER A 137 2.82 0.84 4.41
CA SER A 137 3.80 -0.16 4.01
C SER A 137 3.21 -1.56 3.99
N ALA A 138 3.50 -2.30 2.93
CA ALA A 138 3.19 -3.73 2.83
C ALA A 138 4.40 -4.46 2.22
N ASP A 139 5.02 -5.40 2.93
CA ASP A 139 6.24 -6.05 2.43
C ASP A 139 5.95 -7.12 1.36
N GLY A 140 4.79 -7.79 1.46
CA GLY A 140 4.34 -8.77 0.47
C GLY A 140 2.82 -8.80 0.31
N VAL A 141 2.35 -8.75 -0.93
CA VAL A 141 0.93 -8.81 -1.31
C VAL A 141 0.71 -9.97 -2.28
N ALA A 142 0.06 -11.03 -1.82
CA ALA A 142 -0.20 -12.22 -2.64
C ALA A 142 -1.34 -12.01 -3.67
N GLY A 143 -2.20 -11.01 -3.44
CA GLY A 143 -3.28 -10.64 -4.34
C GLY A 143 -3.05 -9.28 -5.02
N ASN A 144 -4.15 -8.55 -5.22
CA ASN A 144 -4.10 -7.18 -5.75
C ASN A 144 -3.93 -6.16 -4.62
N ALA A 145 -3.22 -5.06 -4.88
CA ALA A 145 -3.10 -3.93 -3.95
C ALA A 145 -3.82 -2.69 -4.50
N GLU A 146 -4.78 -2.15 -3.75
CA GLU A 146 -5.46 -0.89 -4.04
C GLU A 146 -5.26 0.09 -2.87
N ILE A 147 -4.46 1.13 -3.07
CA ILE A 147 -4.10 2.09 -2.02
C ILE A 147 -4.47 3.50 -2.44
N HIS A 148 -5.31 4.15 -1.65
CA HIS A 148 -5.62 5.56 -1.77
C HIS A 148 -5.14 6.31 -0.52
N THR A 149 -4.25 7.28 -0.70
CA THR A 149 -3.80 8.17 0.38
C THR A 149 -3.87 9.65 -0.02
N GLY A 150 -4.27 10.51 0.92
CA GLY A 150 -4.22 11.97 0.73
C GLY A 150 -2.84 12.56 1.04
N SER A 151 -2.08 11.96 1.94
CA SER A 151 -0.73 12.40 2.29
C SER A 151 0.01 11.29 3.02
N GLY A 152 1.24 11.00 2.60
CA GLY A 152 2.08 9.99 3.22
C GLY A 152 2.92 9.23 2.19
N LYS A 153 3.94 8.52 2.68
CA LYS A 153 4.78 7.66 1.86
C LYS A 153 4.12 6.30 1.71
N ILE A 154 4.16 5.76 0.49
CA ILE A 154 3.68 4.42 0.19
C ILE A 154 4.90 3.54 -0.13
N ARG A 155 5.00 2.39 0.52
CA ARG A 155 5.98 1.35 0.21
C ARG A 155 5.27 0.02 0.01
N ILE A 156 5.36 -0.53 -1.18
CA ILE A 156 4.84 -1.85 -1.51
C ILE A 156 6.02 -2.71 -1.90
N GLY A 157 6.21 -3.85 -1.25
CA GLY A 157 7.23 -4.81 -1.60
C GLY A 157 6.77 -5.67 -2.78
N GLU A 158 6.93 -6.99 -2.66
CA GLU A 158 6.59 -7.92 -3.74
C GLU A 158 5.08 -8.11 -3.85
N THR A 159 4.54 -7.92 -5.05
CA THR A 159 3.11 -8.11 -5.34
C THR A 159 2.91 -9.10 -6.48
N ALA A 160 2.16 -10.17 -6.22
CA ALA A 160 1.86 -11.18 -7.23
C ALA A 160 0.72 -10.75 -8.19
N GLY A 161 -0.24 -9.94 -7.71
CA GLY A 161 -1.31 -9.39 -8.53
C GLY A 161 -0.97 -8.03 -9.13
N SER A 162 -2.01 -7.23 -9.38
CA SER A 162 -1.90 -5.86 -9.88
C SER A 162 -1.88 -4.84 -8.74
N VAL A 163 -1.23 -3.71 -8.99
CA VAL A 163 -1.11 -2.59 -8.02
C VAL A 163 -1.78 -1.34 -8.58
N VAL A 164 -2.71 -0.77 -7.81
CA VAL A 164 -3.35 0.52 -8.09
C VAL A 164 -3.10 1.46 -6.92
N VAL A 165 -2.39 2.56 -7.18
CA VAL A 165 -2.07 3.57 -6.17
C VAL A 165 -2.59 4.92 -6.61
N LYS A 166 -3.29 5.62 -5.71
CA LYS A 166 -3.58 7.05 -5.82
C LYS A 166 -3.02 7.76 -4.60
N ASN A 167 -2.08 8.67 -4.82
CA ASN A 167 -1.50 9.48 -3.76
C ASN A 167 -1.61 10.97 -4.09
N SER A 168 -2.13 11.79 -3.20
CA SER A 168 -2.06 13.24 -3.44
C SER A 168 -0.67 13.79 -3.07
N ASN A 169 -0.06 13.35 -1.97
CA ASN A 169 1.24 13.87 -1.53
C ASN A 169 2.11 12.78 -0.90
N GLY A 170 3.33 12.62 -1.43
CA GLY A 170 4.34 11.74 -0.87
C GLY A 170 4.86 10.73 -1.89
N ASP A 171 6.01 10.16 -1.57
CA ASP A 171 6.70 9.24 -2.47
C ASP A 171 6.02 7.88 -2.48
N THR A 172 5.99 7.25 -3.66
CA THR A 172 5.50 5.89 -3.84
C THR A 172 6.67 5.03 -4.30
N THR A 173 6.97 4.00 -3.52
CA THR A 173 8.00 3.01 -3.84
C THR A 173 7.34 1.64 -3.97
N ILE A 174 7.57 0.98 -5.09
CA ILE A 174 7.08 -0.36 -5.38
C ILE A 174 8.30 -1.22 -5.74
N ALA A 175 8.51 -2.33 -5.04
CA ALA A 175 9.64 -3.22 -5.30
C ALA A 175 9.39 -4.04 -6.58
N ALA A 176 8.59 -5.11 -6.50
CA ALA A 176 8.34 -5.97 -7.66
C ALA A 176 6.86 -6.23 -7.82
N VAL A 177 6.35 -6.15 -9.05
CA VAL A 177 4.96 -6.47 -9.37
C VAL A 177 4.92 -7.42 -10.56
N THR A 178 4.21 -8.53 -10.41
CA THR A 178 4.03 -9.51 -11.51
C THR A 178 2.91 -9.08 -12.46
N GLY A 179 1.83 -8.50 -11.93
CA GLY A 179 0.73 -7.94 -12.71
C GLY A 179 0.93 -6.48 -13.14
N ASP A 180 -0.18 -5.82 -13.48
CA ASP A 180 -0.15 -4.44 -13.96
C ASP A 180 0.05 -3.44 -12.82
N VAL A 181 0.78 -2.36 -13.09
CA VAL A 181 1.02 -1.26 -12.16
C VAL A 181 0.34 0.00 -12.66
N ARG A 182 -0.54 0.60 -11.86
CA ARG A 182 -1.15 1.90 -12.12
C ARG A 182 -0.95 2.83 -10.93
N VAL A 183 -0.09 3.82 -11.07
CA VAL A 183 0.21 4.83 -10.04
C VAL A 183 -0.19 6.21 -10.53
N ARG A 184 -1.01 6.91 -9.75
CA ARG A 184 -1.34 8.32 -9.97
C ARG A 184 -0.99 9.11 -8.72
N SER A 185 -0.01 9.99 -8.86
CA SER A 185 0.39 10.90 -7.80
C SER A 185 0.08 12.35 -8.20
N ALA A 186 -0.22 13.23 -7.24
CA ALA A 186 -0.22 14.67 -7.52
C ALA A 186 1.19 15.25 -7.25
N ASN A 187 1.72 15.02 -6.04
CA ASN A 187 3.06 15.45 -5.66
C ASN A 187 3.84 14.29 -5.03
N GLY A 188 5.04 14.01 -5.53
CA GLY A 188 5.92 12.97 -5.00
C GLY A 188 6.57 12.15 -6.10
N ALA A 189 7.71 11.54 -5.76
CA ALA A 189 8.41 10.66 -6.66
C ALA A 189 7.71 9.29 -6.75
N ILE A 190 7.75 8.68 -7.93
CA ILE A 190 7.29 7.31 -8.14
C ILE A 190 8.51 6.48 -8.49
N PHE A 191 8.78 5.44 -7.69
CA PHE A 191 9.83 4.47 -7.95
C PHE A 191 9.20 3.09 -8.08
N VAL A 192 9.46 2.41 -9.19
CA VAL A 192 9.11 0.99 -9.39
C VAL A 192 10.39 0.25 -9.74
N ASP A 193 10.79 -0.73 -8.94
CA ASP A 193 12.03 -1.46 -9.20
C ASP A 193 11.84 -2.42 -10.38
N ARG A 194 10.92 -3.37 -10.27
CA ARG A 194 10.62 -4.34 -11.33
C ARG A 194 9.14 -4.38 -11.67
N ALA A 195 8.84 -4.16 -12.95
CA ALA A 195 7.50 -4.35 -13.51
C ALA A 195 7.46 -5.57 -14.45
N GLY A 196 6.67 -6.57 -14.07
CA GLY A 196 6.46 -7.80 -14.82
C GLY A 196 5.42 -7.68 -15.95
N ALA A 197 4.56 -6.67 -15.94
CA ALA A 197 3.55 -6.43 -16.97
C ALA A 197 3.46 -4.94 -17.32
N SER A 198 2.26 -4.41 -17.61
CA SER A 198 2.09 -3.03 -18.05
C SER A 198 2.23 -2.04 -16.89
N VAL A 199 2.78 -0.86 -17.17
CA VAL A 199 2.97 0.21 -16.19
C VAL A 199 2.30 1.49 -16.69
N GLU A 200 1.42 2.06 -15.88
CA GLU A 200 0.90 3.42 -16.04
C GLU A 200 1.29 4.24 -14.81
N ALA A 201 2.27 5.13 -14.91
CA ALA A 201 2.71 5.99 -13.81
C ALA A 201 2.61 7.46 -14.19
N LYS A 202 1.79 8.23 -13.47
CA LYS A 202 1.57 9.66 -13.72
C LYS A 202 1.75 10.46 -12.43
N THR A 203 2.54 11.53 -12.49
CA THR A 203 2.64 12.50 -11.38
C THR A 203 2.51 13.93 -11.92
N ALA A 204 1.97 14.88 -11.14
CA ALA A 204 1.98 16.28 -11.58
C ALA A 204 3.36 16.90 -11.29
N ASN A 205 3.90 16.67 -10.09
CA ASN A 205 5.21 17.14 -9.66
C ASN A 205 5.98 15.99 -9.00
N GLY A 206 7.09 15.59 -9.61
CA GLY A 206 7.96 14.54 -9.09
C GLY A 206 8.66 13.77 -10.19
N ASN A 207 9.72 13.08 -9.80
CA ASN A 207 10.47 12.20 -10.69
C ASN A 207 9.78 10.85 -10.76
N ILE A 208 9.80 10.23 -11.94
CA ILE A 208 9.35 8.84 -12.10
C ILE A 208 10.55 8.01 -12.54
N ARG A 209 10.84 6.96 -11.78
CA ARG A 209 11.87 5.99 -12.12
C ARG A 209 11.27 4.60 -12.14
N ILE A 210 11.37 3.94 -13.29
CA ILE A 210 11.08 2.52 -13.45
C ILE A 210 12.43 1.85 -13.71
N ALA A 211 12.93 1.06 -12.76
CA ALA A 211 14.29 0.54 -12.85
C ALA A 211 14.41 -0.57 -13.89
N GLU A 212 13.42 -1.47 -13.98
CA GLU A 212 13.41 -2.58 -14.95
C GLU A 212 11.98 -2.85 -15.45
N VAL A 213 11.81 -2.84 -16.77
CA VAL A 213 10.59 -3.31 -17.47
C VAL A 213 10.92 -4.52 -18.31
N ALA A 214 10.24 -5.63 -18.06
CA ALA A 214 10.44 -6.88 -18.80
C ALA A 214 9.72 -6.89 -20.15
N HIS A 215 8.45 -6.47 -20.21
CA HIS A 215 7.62 -6.42 -21.43
C HIS A 215 6.33 -5.64 -21.21
N GLY A 216 5.56 -5.41 -22.28
CA GLY A 216 4.23 -4.79 -22.20
C GLY A 216 4.24 -3.30 -22.50
N SER A 217 3.18 -2.59 -22.08
CA SER A 217 3.03 -1.15 -22.31
C SER A 217 3.47 -0.36 -21.09
N VAL A 218 4.33 0.63 -21.30
CA VAL A 218 4.85 1.54 -20.27
C VAL A 218 4.42 2.95 -20.64
N GLU A 219 3.44 3.49 -19.92
CA GLU A 219 2.99 4.86 -20.05
C GLU A 219 3.40 5.65 -18.81
N VAL A 220 4.42 6.50 -18.96
CA VAL A 220 4.91 7.35 -17.86
C VAL A 220 4.79 8.82 -18.20
N GLY A 221 4.40 9.62 -17.20
CA GLY A 221 4.07 11.02 -17.38
C GLY A 221 4.35 11.88 -16.16
N THR A 222 5.09 12.98 -16.34
CA THR A 222 5.23 14.00 -15.29
C THR A 222 5.00 15.41 -15.81
N GLY A 223 4.35 16.26 -15.02
CA GLY A 223 4.27 17.69 -15.33
C GLY A 223 5.62 18.37 -15.15
N MET A 224 6.26 18.11 -14.01
CA MET A 224 7.56 18.62 -13.65
C MET A 224 8.37 17.55 -12.94
N GLY A 225 9.51 17.19 -13.51
CA GLY A 225 10.41 16.17 -12.99
C GLY A 225 11.07 15.37 -14.11
N ASP A 226 12.10 14.62 -13.72
CA ASP A 226 12.84 13.73 -14.61
C ASP A 226 12.15 12.36 -14.70
N LEU A 227 12.26 11.75 -15.87
CA LEU A 227 11.82 10.38 -16.12
C LEU A 227 13.02 9.49 -16.37
N GLU A 228 13.10 8.37 -15.68
CA GLU A 228 14.10 7.33 -15.93
C GLU A 228 13.40 5.98 -16.14
N ILE A 229 13.72 5.31 -17.25
CA ILE A 229 13.13 4.02 -17.60
C ILE A 229 14.26 3.06 -17.98
N GLY A 230 14.36 1.97 -17.24
CA GLY A 230 15.23 0.85 -17.59
C GLY A 230 14.47 -0.25 -18.33
N ILE A 231 15.03 -0.69 -19.45
CA ILE A 231 14.49 -1.79 -20.26
C ILE A 231 15.35 -3.03 -20.02
N ALA A 232 14.72 -4.16 -19.70
CA ALA A 232 15.41 -5.42 -19.48
C ALA A 232 16.24 -5.84 -20.71
N GLU A 233 17.31 -6.60 -20.47
CA GLU A 233 18.12 -7.20 -21.54
C GLU A 233 17.26 -8.17 -22.39
N GLY A 234 17.53 -8.21 -23.70
CA GLY A 234 16.77 -9.05 -24.63
C GLY A 234 15.34 -8.54 -24.95
N THR A 235 14.94 -7.39 -24.40
CA THR A 235 13.67 -6.74 -24.74
C THR A 235 13.87 -5.67 -25.81
N ALA A 236 13.15 -5.79 -26.92
CA ALA A 236 13.06 -4.75 -27.93
C ALA A 236 12.03 -3.69 -27.52
N ALA A 237 12.44 -2.43 -27.47
CA ALA A 237 11.59 -1.33 -27.04
C ALA A 237 11.21 -0.42 -28.21
N ARG A 238 9.91 -0.17 -28.39
CA ARG A 238 9.40 0.88 -29.26
C ARG A 238 9.17 2.13 -28.42
N LEU A 239 9.83 3.23 -28.78
CA LEU A 239 9.86 4.44 -27.97
C LEU A 239 9.03 5.57 -28.61
N ASP A 240 8.10 6.16 -27.84
CA ASP A 240 7.50 7.47 -28.08
C ASP A 240 7.79 8.36 -26.87
N VAL A 241 8.80 9.22 -27.02
CA VAL A 241 9.40 9.94 -25.89
C VAL A 241 9.43 11.43 -26.19
N LYS A 242 8.81 12.23 -25.33
CA LYS A 242 8.63 13.68 -25.57
C LYS A 242 8.90 14.46 -24.29
N SER A 243 9.86 15.38 -24.36
CA SER A 243 10.05 16.44 -23.36
C SER A 243 9.79 17.79 -24.02
N LYS A 244 8.96 18.66 -23.41
CA LYS A 244 8.74 20.03 -23.91
C LYS A 244 9.94 20.93 -23.59
N PHE A 245 10.41 20.87 -22.35
CA PHE A 245 11.52 21.65 -21.84
C PHE A 245 12.50 20.74 -21.09
N GLY A 246 13.42 20.14 -21.85
CA GLY A 246 14.44 19.24 -21.31
C GLY A 246 15.16 18.46 -22.41
N ARG A 247 16.02 17.52 -22.02
CA ARG A 247 16.78 16.68 -22.94
C ARG A 247 16.32 15.23 -22.83
N VAL A 248 16.26 14.55 -23.96
CA VAL A 248 16.03 13.10 -24.03
C VAL A 248 17.37 12.41 -24.27
N HIS A 249 17.73 11.47 -23.41
CA HIS A 249 18.89 10.61 -23.56
C HIS A 249 18.43 9.16 -23.72
N ASN A 250 18.78 8.55 -24.83
CA ASN A 250 18.53 7.13 -25.10
C ASN A 250 19.89 6.43 -25.17
N ALA A 251 20.09 5.47 -24.27
CA ALA A 251 21.28 4.61 -24.21
C ALA A 251 20.98 3.17 -24.67
N LEU A 252 19.85 2.94 -25.34
CA LEU A 252 19.57 1.66 -26.00
C LEU A 252 20.27 1.61 -27.37
N ASP A 253 20.81 0.44 -27.70
CA ASP A 253 21.33 0.17 -29.05
C ASP A 253 20.17 0.14 -30.07
N ASP A 254 20.40 0.74 -31.24
CA ASP A 254 19.45 0.71 -32.34
C ASP A 254 19.39 -0.69 -32.96
N VAL A 255 18.20 -1.30 -32.94
CA VAL A 255 17.95 -2.59 -33.61
C VAL A 255 16.87 -2.39 -34.67
N THR A 256 17.20 -2.66 -35.93
CA THR A 256 16.30 -2.43 -37.08
C THR A 256 15.11 -3.39 -37.11
N ARG A 257 15.22 -4.57 -36.50
CA ARG A 257 14.14 -5.55 -36.37
C ARG A 257 14.37 -6.42 -35.12
N PRO A 258 13.40 -6.50 -34.20
CA PRO A 258 13.46 -7.47 -33.11
C PRO A 258 13.58 -8.88 -33.69
N ALA A 259 14.39 -9.75 -33.09
CA ALA A 259 14.33 -11.17 -33.39
C ALA A 259 12.96 -11.71 -32.95
N ALA A 260 12.48 -12.78 -33.60
CA ALA A 260 11.15 -13.34 -33.29
C ALA A 260 11.02 -13.86 -31.85
N SER A 261 12.14 -14.06 -31.15
CA SER A 261 12.24 -14.47 -29.74
C SER A 261 12.30 -13.32 -28.74
N ASP A 262 12.42 -12.07 -29.20
CA ASP A 262 12.61 -10.93 -28.32
C ASP A 262 11.29 -10.52 -27.67
N ARG A 263 11.34 -10.25 -26.37
CA ARG A 263 10.21 -9.62 -25.68
C ARG A 263 10.05 -8.20 -26.24
N THR A 264 8.81 -7.72 -26.36
CA THR A 264 8.55 -6.36 -26.84
C THR A 264 7.98 -5.48 -25.73
N ALA A 265 8.50 -4.26 -25.61
CA ALA A 265 7.96 -3.21 -24.75
C ALA A 265 7.59 -1.98 -25.59
N GLU A 266 6.40 -1.42 -25.37
CA GLU A 266 6.01 -0.12 -25.92
C GLU A 266 6.15 0.93 -24.82
N VAL A 267 7.02 1.91 -25.02
CA VAL A 267 7.33 2.94 -24.02
C VAL A 267 6.84 4.28 -24.51
N ARG A 268 5.89 4.86 -23.78
CA ARG A 268 5.38 6.21 -23.98
C ARG A 268 5.75 7.06 -22.77
N ALA A 269 6.69 7.97 -22.94
CA ALA A 269 7.21 8.81 -21.86
C ALA A 269 7.03 10.30 -22.19
N HIS A 270 6.35 11.04 -21.32
CA HIS A 270 6.10 12.45 -21.53
C HIS A 270 6.44 13.30 -20.29
N THR A 271 7.22 14.35 -20.47
CA THR A 271 7.44 15.38 -19.44
C THR A 271 7.27 16.78 -20.02
N SER A 272 6.73 17.72 -19.24
CA SER A 272 6.71 19.12 -19.66
C SER A 272 8.00 19.84 -19.27
N PHE A 273 8.50 19.62 -18.06
CA PHE A 273 9.75 20.21 -17.57
C PHE A 273 10.60 19.13 -16.91
N GLY A 274 11.69 18.75 -17.57
CA GLY A 274 12.60 17.70 -17.10
C GLY A 274 13.22 16.87 -18.22
N GLY A 275 14.26 16.13 -17.88
CA GLY A 275 14.92 15.20 -18.76
C GLY A 275 14.20 13.85 -18.83
N ILE A 276 14.44 13.11 -19.90
CA ILE A 276 14.04 11.70 -20.00
C ILE A 276 15.29 10.89 -20.29
N THR A 277 15.56 9.88 -19.47
CA THR A 277 16.66 8.93 -19.67
C THR A 277 16.08 7.53 -19.87
N ILE A 278 16.47 6.89 -20.96
CA ILE A 278 16.15 5.49 -21.24
C ILE A 278 17.46 4.72 -21.32
N ARG A 279 17.55 3.62 -20.57
CA ARG A 279 18.76 2.80 -20.48
C ARG A 279 18.44 1.31 -20.43
N ARG A 280 19.47 0.49 -20.61
CA ARG A 280 19.42 -0.91 -20.21
C ARG A 280 19.48 -1.04 -18.69
N SER A 281 18.82 -2.06 -18.16
CA SER A 281 18.88 -2.46 -16.76
C SER A 281 19.55 -3.80 -16.58
#